data_AF-A0A6P0I8D4-F1
#
_entry.id   AF-A0A6P0I8D4-F1
#
_cell.length_a   1.000
_cell.length_b   1.000
_cell.length_c   1.000
_cell.angle_alpha   90.00
_cell.angle_beta   90.00
_cell.angle_gamma   90.00
#
_symmetry.space_group_name_H-M   'P 1'
#
loop_
_entity.id
_entity.type
_entity.pdbx_description
1 polymer ?
#
loop_
_entity_poly.entity_id
_entity_poly.type
_entity_poly.pdbx_seq_one_letter_code
_entity_poly.pdbx_strand_id
1 'polypeptide(L)' 'MQQIQISLPDELASFLKEKWGNLEGKLIERIVVEADREGSISSGKLRELLGFSTPLEADKFLKSKGV' A
#
# COMPACT_ATOMS: atom_id res chain seq x y z
N MET A 1 -14.56 -2.46 11.68
CA MET A 1 -13.57 -1.81 10.78
C MET A 1 -13.16 -0.50 11.40
N GLN A 2 -11.88 -0.16 11.39
CA GLN A 2 -11.38 1.13 11.87
C GLN A 2 -11.21 2.06 10.67
N GLN A 3 -11.68 3.31 10.78
CA GLN A 3 -11.65 4.30 9.70
C GLN A 3 -10.78 5.48 10.10
N ILE A 4 -9.91 5.91 9.18
CA ILE A 4 -9.06 7.10 9.33
C ILE A 4 -9.48 8.09 8.24
N GLN A 5 -9.77 9.33 8.62
CA GLN A 5 -9.99 10.42 7.68
C GLN A 5 -8.75 11.31 7.63
N ILE A 6 -8.30 11.62 6.42
CA ILE A 6 -7.13 12.47 6.17
C ILE A 6 -7.55 13.60 5.26
N SER A 7 -7.33 14.84 5.69
CA SER A 7 -7.47 16.01 4.84
C SER A 7 -6.15 16.28 4.14
N LEU A 8 -6.15 16.21 2.82
CA LEU A 8 -5.00 16.54 1.98
C LEU A 8 -5.23 17.92 1.36
N PRO A 9 -4.17 18.72 1.14
CA PRO A 9 -4.26 19.90 0.29
C PRO A 9 -4.78 19.52 -1.11
N ASP A 10 -5.67 20.33 -1.67
CA ASP A 10 -6.36 20.01 -2.94
C ASP A 10 -5.38 19.76 -4.10
N GLU A 11 -4.29 20.52 -4.16
CA GLU A 11 -3.23 20.37 -5.15
C GLU A 11 -2.57 18.98 -5.04
N LEU A 12 -2.22 18.56 -3.82
CA LEU A 12 -1.63 17.25 -3.57
C LEU A 12 -2.63 16.13 -3.91
N ALA A 13 -3.88 16.26 -3.48
CA ALA A 13 -4.92 15.29 -3.77
C ALA A 13 -5.11 15.12 -5.28
N SER A 14 -5.12 16.22 -6.03
CA SER A 14 -5.26 16.23 -7.49
C SER A 14 -4.06 15.55 -8.17
N PHE A 15 -2.84 15.93 -7.79
CA PHE A 15 -1.62 15.34 -8.32
C PHE A 15 -1.53 13.83 -8.05
N LEU A 16 -1.84 13.41 -6.83
CA LEU A 16 -1.84 11.99 -6.47
C LEU A 16 -2.95 11.24 -7.21
N LYS A 17 -4.14 11.83 -7.36
CA LYS A 17 -5.25 11.19 -8.07
C LYS A 17 -4.95 11.01 -9.55
N GLU A 18 -4.31 11.99 -10.19
CA GLU A 18 -3.85 11.88 -11.58
C GLU A 18 -2.82 10.76 -11.75
N LYS A 19 -1.84 10.70 -10.85
CA LYS A 19 -0.75 9.71 -10.93
C LYS A 19 -1.17 8.29 -10.53
N TRP A 20 -2.04 8.15 -9.55
CA TRP A 20 -2.35 6.88 -8.89
C TRP A 20 -3.76 6.36 -9.17
N GLY A 21 -4.67 7.21 -9.65
CA GLY A 21 -6.08 6.89 -9.83
C GLY A 21 -6.78 6.74 -8.49
N ASN A 22 -6.99 5.50 -8.04
CA ASN A 22 -7.66 5.20 -6.77
C ASN A 22 -6.74 5.52 -5.59
N LEU A 23 -6.95 6.69 -4.97
CA LEU A 23 -6.19 7.16 -3.82
C LEU A 23 -6.28 6.21 -2.62
N GLU A 24 -7.49 5.74 -2.28
CA GLU A 24 -7.69 4.90 -1.10
C GLU A 24 -6.92 3.59 -1.22
N GLY A 25 -7.10 2.88 -2.34
CA GLY A 25 -6.38 1.63 -2.60
C GLY A 25 -4.86 1.82 -2.64
N LYS A 26 -4.38 2.94 -3.20
CA LYS A 26 -2.95 3.24 -3.27
C LYS A 26 -2.35 3.66 -1.95
N LEU A 27 -3.10 4.35 -1.09
CA LEU A 27 -2.69 4.64 0.29
C LEU A 27 -2.60 3.36 1.11
N ILE A 28 -3.58 2.47 1.01
CA ILE A 28 -3.53 1.16 1.68
C ILE A 28 -2.30 0.37 1.20
N GLU A 29 -2.08 0.27 -0.11
CA GLU A 29 -0.91 -0.39 -0.69
C GLU A 29 0.40 0.18 -0.12
N ARG A 30 0.53 1.51 -0.05
CA ARG A 30 1.73 2.18 0.47
C ARG A 30 1.93 1.94 1.96
N ILE A 31 0.88 2.04 2.77
CA ILE A 31 0.94 1.80 4.22
C ILE A 31 1.38 0.37 4.51
N VAL A 32 0.81 -0.61 3.79
CA VAL A 32 1.16 -2.02 3.99
C VAL A 32 2.62 -2.30 3.60
N VAL A 33 3.10 -1.73 2.48
CA VAL A 33 4.50 -1.86 2.07
C VAL A 33 5.45 -1.24 3.10
N GLU A 34 5.13 -0.07 3.63
CA GLU A 34 5.99 0.59 4.62
C GLU A 34 6.01 -0.18 5.95
N ALA A 35 4.86 -0.70 6.39
CA ALA A 35 4.79 -1.53 7.59
C ALA A 35 5.63 -2.83 7.48
N ASP A 36 5.71 -3.44 6.29
CA ASP A 36 6.58 -4.60 6.04
C ASP A 36 8.05 -4.19 6.05
N ARG A 37 8.40 -3.07 5.40
CA ARG A 37 9.77 -2.53 5.40
C ARG A 37 10.28 -2.20 6.81
N GLU A 38 9.43 -1.64 7.67
CA GLU A 38 9.75 -1.34 9.07
C GLU A 38 9.80 -2.60 9.96
N GLY A 39 9.37 -3.76 9.46
CA GLY A 39 9.24 -4.98 10.25
C GLY A 39 8.03 -4.98 11.20
N SER A 40 7.14 -4.00 11.09
CA SER A 40 5.88 -3.90 11.84
C SER A 40 4.90 -5.01 11.48
N ILE A 41 4.97 -5.53 10.25
CA ILE A 41 4.28 -6.74 9.80
C ILE A 41 5.24 -7.66 9.06
N SER A 42 4.89 -8.94 8.96
CA SER A 42 5.62 -9.89 8.11
C SER A 42 5.14 -9.84 6.66
N SER A 43 5.97 -10.31 5.73
CA SER A 43 5.59 -10.38 4.31
C SER A 43 4.43 -11.36 4.07
N GLY A 44 4.28 -12.35 4.95
CA GLY A 44 3.10 -13.22 4.99
C GLY A 44 1.82 -12.44 5.32
N LYS A 45 1.90 -11.46 6.23
CA LYS A 45 0.78 -10.59 6.57
C LYS A 45 0.49 -9.57 5.47
N LEU A 46 1.51 -8.99 4.84
CA LEU A 46 1.37 -8.15 3.66
C LEU A 46 0.62 -8.88 2.54
N ARG A 47 0.97 -10.15 2.29
CA ARG A 47 0.32 -11.00 1.29
C ARG A 47 -1.18 -11.11 1.55
N GLU A 48 -1.57 -11.38 2.79
CA GLU A 48 -2.99 -11.45 3.19
C GLU A 48 -3.70 -10.11 3.01
N LEU A 49 -3.09 -9.01 3.45
CA LEU A 49 -3.70 -7.67 3.42
C LEU A 49 -3.89 -7.14 2.00
N LEU A 50 -2.97 -7.47 1.09
CA LEU A 50 -3.05 -7.07 -0.33
C LEU A 50 -3.77 -8.12 -1.20
N GLY A 51 -4.24 -9.22 -0.61
CA GLY A 51 -5.03 -10.24 -1.31
C GLY A 51 -4.21 -11.05 -2.33
N PHE A 52 -2.90 -11.17 -2.15
CA PHE A 52 -2.06 -12.01 -3.00
C PHE A 52 -2.31 -13.49 -2.70
N SER A 53 -2.44 -14.29 -3.76
CA SER A 53 -2.76 -15.71 -3.62
C SER A 53 -1.55 -16.51 -3.17
N THR A 54 -0.36 -16.12 -3.59
CA THR A 54 0.88 -16.87 -3.32
C THR A 54 1.98 -16.00 -2.72
N PRO A 55 2.91 -16.58 -1.95
CA PRO A 55 4.10 -15.86 -1.48
C PRO A 55 4.95 -15.31 -2.63
N LEU A 56 4.98 -16.00 -3.77
CA LEU A 56 5.71 -15.57 -4.96
C LEU A 56 5.14 -14.28 -5.57
N GLU A 57 3.83 -14.13 -5.58
CA GLU A 57 3.18 -12.88 -6.03
C GLU A 57 3.55 -11.71 -5.11
N ALA A 58 3.54 -11.92 -3.80
CA ALA A 58 3.94 -10.91 -2.83
C ALA A 58 5.42 -10.53 -2.96
N ASP A 59 6.32 -11.52 -3.12
CA ASP A 59 7.75 -11.29 -3.35
C ASP A 59 8.00 -10.51 -4.65
N LYS A 60 7.36 -10.89 -5.76
CA LYS A 60 7.45 -10.16 -7.03
C LYS A 60 6.95 -8.73 -6.89
N PHE A 61 5.87 -8.54 -6.14
CA PHE A 61 5.33 -7.22 -5.85
C PHE A 61 6.31 -6.37 -5.03
N LEU A 62 6.86 -6.89 -3.94
CA LEU A 62 7.83 -6.19 -3.10
C LEU A 62 9.09 -5.77 -3.88
N LYS A 63 9.64 -6.68 -4.70
CA LYS A 63 10.75 -6.37 -5.61
C LYS A 63 10.44 -5.23 -6.57
N SER A 64 9.19 -5.16 -7.07
CA SER A 64 8.75 -4.05 -7.93
C SER A 64 8.69 -2.70 -7.20
N LYS A 65 8.66 -2.71 -5.85
CA LYS A 65 8.67 -1.52 -5.00
C LYS A 65 10.08 -1.15 -4.49
N GLY A 66 11.11 -1.91 -4.87
CA GLY A 66 12.48 -1.71 -4.39
C GLY A 66 12.64 -2.06 -2.91
N VAL A 67 11.83 -3.01 -2.42
CA VAL A 67 12.04 -3.72 -1.15
C VAL A 67 12.73 -5.04 -1.46
#